data_AF-A0A350I7P9-F1
#
_entry.id   AF-A0A350I7P9-F1
#
_cell.length_a   1.000
_cell.length_b   1.000
_cell.length_c   1.000
_cell.angle_alpha   90.00
_cell.angle_beta   90.00
_cell.angle_gamma   90.00
#
_symmetry.space_group_name_H-M   'P 1'
#
loop_
_entity.id
_entity.type
_entity.pdbx_description
1 polymer ?
#
loop_
_entity_poly.entity_id
_entity_poly.type
_entity_poly.pdbx_seq_one_letter_code
_entity_poly.pdbx_strand_id
1 'polypeptide(L)'
;MILVSVAIACIVSCVTANKIDIIENKVLVPSSIKYDGVESLLKQMTLDEKIGQMNQYSGFWNATGPTPKDGDAAQKYKNLKSGLVGSMLNVRGVEQVRKIQKIAVEETRLGIPLIFGFDV
;
A
#
# COMPACT_ATOMS: atom_id res chain seq x y z
N MET A 1 -0.28 -52.64 40.34
CA MET A 1 -1.10 -52.19 39.20
C MET A 1 -1.43 -50.68 39.21
N ILE A 2 -0.97 -49.88 40.18
CA ILE A 2 -1.19 -48.41 40.19
C ILE A 2 0.07 -47.63 39.73
N LEU A 3 1.27 -48.22 39.81
CA LEU A 3 2.52 -47.56 39.42
C LEU A 3 2.79 -47.56 37.90
N VAL A 4 2.20 -48.50 37.13
CA VAL A 4 2.43 -48.60 35.68
C VAL A 4 1.55 -47.63 34.88
N SER A 5 0.40 -47.20 35.43
CA SER A 5 -0.51 -46.24 34.76
C SER A 5 -0.02 -44.79 34.84
N VAL A 6 0.75 -44.42 35.87
CA VAL A 6 1.30 -43.05 36.02
C VAL A 6 2.45 -42.80 35.03
N ALA A 7 3.23 -43.82 34.70
CA ALA A 7 4.33 -43.71 33.73
C ALA A 7 3.83 -43.50 32.29
N ILE A 8 2.72 -44.13 31.91
CA ILE A 8 2.12 -43.96 30.58
C ILE A 8 1.50 -42.56 30.43
N ALA A 9 0.91 -42.01 31.49
CA ALA A 9 0.38 -40.65 31.49
C ALA A 9 1.47 -39.57 31.30
N CYS A 10 2.67 -39.79 31.86
CA CYS A 10 3.80 -38.86 31.69
C CYS A 10 4.40 -38.90 30.28
N ILE A 11 4.36 -40.05 29.60
CA ILE A 11 4.88 -40.17 28.22
C ILE A 11 3.91 -39.51 27.23
N VAL A 12 2.59 -39.63 27.45
CA VAL A 12 1.58 -39.00 26.58
C VAL A 12 1.60 -37.47 26.70
N SER A 13 1.91 -36.90 27.87
CA SER A 13 2.11 -35.45 28.00
C SER A 13 3.41 -34.93 27.36
N CYS A 14 4.40 -35.80 27.12
CA CYS A 14 5.68 -35.39 26.55
C CYS A 14 5.65 -35.36 25.01
N VAL A 15 4.75 -36.10 24.36
CA VAL A 15 4.67 -36.17 22.88
C VAL A 15 3.76 -35.09 22.27
N THR A 16 2.85 -34.49 23.05
CA THR A 16 2.01 -33.36 22.59
C THR A 16 2.66 -31.99 22.77
N ALA A 17 3.91 -31.94 23.25
CA ALA A 17 4.69 -30.71 23.40
C ALA A 17 5.26 -30.14 22.09
N ASN A 18 4.93 -30.73 20.93
CA ASN A 18 5.17 -30.09 19.64
C ASN A 18 4.01 -29.16 19.32
N LYS A 19 3.99 -28.00 20.00
CA LYS A 19 3.56 -26.79 19.30
C LYS A 19 4.52 -26.66 18.13
N ILE A 20 4.03 -26.92 16.92
CA ILE A 20 4.59 -26.29 15.75
C ILE A 20 4.30 -24.82 15.98
N ASP A 21 5.21 -24.16 16.68
CA ASP A 21 5.39 -22.73 16.55
C ASP A 21 5.75 -22.56 15.08
N ILE A 22 4.72 -22.33 14.27
CA ILE A 22 4.89 -21.65 13.01
C ILE A 22 5.69 -20.43 13.43
N ILE A 23 6.95 -20.40 13.03
CA ILE A 23 7.78 -19.21 13.09
C ILE A 23 7.01 -18.22 12.22
N GLU A 24 6.07 -17.51 12.83
CA GLU A 24 5.76 -16.16 12.42
C GLU A 24 7.15 -15.54 12.41
N ASN A 25 7.69 -15.32 11.21
CA ASN A 25 8.84 -14.46 11.01
C ASN A 25 8.38 -13.09 11.49
N LYS A 26 8.39 -12.92 12.81
CA LYS A 26 8.33 -11.65 13.48
C LYS A 26 9.71 -11.09 13.18
N VAL A 27 9.82 -10.48 12.01
CA VAL A 27 10.88 -9.55 11.70
C VAL A 27 10.90 -8.63 12.91
N LEU A 28 11.95 -8.76 13.72
CA LEU A 28 12.16 -7.92 14.89
C LEU A 28 12.55 -6.54 14.36
N VAL A 29 11.56 -5.83 13.81
CA VAL A 29 11.67 -4.41 13.54
C VAL A 29 11.82 -3.76 14.92
N PRO A 30 12.93 -3.06 15.21
CA PRO A 30 13.15 -2.43 16.49
C PRO A 30 11.95 -1.55 16.84
N SER A 31 11.42 -1.73 18.04
CA SER A 31 10.18 -1.11 18.54
C SER A 31 10.27 0.41 18.79
N SER A 32 11.11 1.13 18.05
CA SER A 32 11.45 2.53 18.31
C SER A 32 10.96 3.52 17.26
N ILE A 33 10.16 3.11 16.27
CA ILE A 33 9.34 4.06 15.52
C ILE A 33 7.96 3.48 15.29
N LYS A 34 7.01 3.93 16.11
CA LYS A 34 5.58 3.71 15.90
C LYS A 34 5.15 4.61 14.74
N TYR A 35 5.09 4.06 13.52
CA TYR A 35 4.53 4.77 12.37
C TYR A 35 3.01 4.56 12.33
N ASP A 36 2.33 5.06 13.37
CA ASP A 36 0.87 4.89 13.54
C ASP A 36 0.08 5.42 12.32
N GLY A 37 0.68 6.30 11.50
CA GLY A 37 0.12 6.82 10.25
C GLY A 37 0.29 5.91 9.02
N VAL A 38 1.52 5.59 8.62
CA VAL A 38 1.79 4.88 7.35
C VAL A 38 1.34 3.43 7.42
N GLU A 39 1.61 2.74 8.52
CA GLU A 39 1.22 1.33 8.67
C GLU A 39 -0.29 1.16 8.74
N SER A 40 -1.00 2.12 9.36
CA SER A 40 -2.46 2.17 9.35
C SER A 40 -3.01 2.40 7.94
N LEU A 41 -2.39 3.29 7.16
CA LEU A 41 -2.77 3.53 5.76
C LEU A 41 -2.55 2.29 4.90
N LEU A 42 -1.37 1.66 4.99
CA LEU A 42 -1.04 0.45 4.21
C LEU A 42 -1.96 -0.73 4.52
N LYS A 43 -2.49 -0.84 5.74
CA LYS A 43 -3.49 -1.84 6.12
C LYS A 43 -4.86 -1.59 5.48
N GLN A 44 -5.19 -0.33 5.21
CA GLN A 44 -6.46 0.04 4.56
C GLN A 44 -6.41 -0.14 3.04
N MET A 45 -5.22 -0.24 2.44
CA MET A 45 -5.03 -0.33 0.99
C MET A 45 -5.27 -1.74 0.44
N THR A 46 -5.88 -1.81 -0.74
CA THR A 46 -5.92 -3.02 -1.58
C THR A 46 -4.54 -3.30 -2.18
N LEU A 47 -4.36 -4.50 -2.76
CA LEU A 47 -3.13 -4.81 -3.49
C LEU A 47 -2.93 -3.88 -4.70
N ASP A 48 -4.00 -3.60 -5.45
CA ASP A 48 -3.94 -2.74 -6.63
C ASP A 48 -3.55 -1.30 -6.28
N GLU A 49 -4.05 -0.76 -5.18
CA GLU A 49 -3.65 0.57 -4.71
C GLU A 49 -2.17 0.60 -4.29
N LYS A 50 -1.66 -0.47 -3.68
CA LYS A 50 -0.23 -0.59 -3.32
C LYS A 50 0.64 -0.63 -4.58
N ILE A 51 0.24 -1.40 -5.58
CA ILE A 51 0.90 -1.42 -6.89
C ILE A 51 0.82 -0.03 -7.53
N GLY A 52 -0.34 0.64 -7.40
CA GLY A 52 -0.56 2.00 -7.86
C GLY A 52 0.40 3.02 -7.27
N GLN A 53 0.73 2.91 -5.98
CA GLN A 53 1.72 3.79 -5.34
C GLN A 53 3.12 3.65 -5.94
N MET A 54 3.44 2.49 -6.54
CA MET A 54 4.73 2.25 -7.21
C MET A 54 4.75 2.77 -8.66
N ASN A 55 3.62 3.29 -9.16
CA ASN A 55 3.49 3.78 -10.52
C ASN A 55 3.79 5.28 -10.62
N GLN A 56 4.67 5.64 -11.54
CA GLN A 56 5.02 7.03 -11.87
C GLN A 56 4.70 7.31 -13.34
N TYR A 57 3.88 8.33 -13.59
CA TYR A 57 3.67 8.81 -14.95
C TYR A 57 4.53 10.01 -15.29
N SER A 58 5.18 9.96 -16.45
CA SER A 58 5.94 11.09 -16.99
C SER A 58 5.07 11.94 -17.89
N GLY A 59 4.96 13.22 -17.54
CA GLY A 59 4.16 14.18 -18.27
C GLY A 59 2.69 13.78 -18.30
N PHE A 60 1.84 14.77 -18.36
CA PHE A 60 0.45 14.50 -18.62
C PHE A 60 -0.12 15.59 -19.50
N TRP A 61 -1.28 15.28 -20.09
CA TRP A 61 -2.21 16.18 -20.77
C TRP A 61 -1.96 17.66 -20.49
N ASN A 62 -2.15 18.49 -21.52
CA ASN A 62 -2.32 19.91 -21.27
C ASN A 62 -3.60 20.06 -20.40
N ALA A 63 -3.47 20.08 -19.07
CA ALA A 63 -4.55 20.03 -18.07
C ALA A 63 -5.47 21.26 -18.13
N THR A 64 -5.19 22.15 -19.06
CA THR A 64 -5.98 23.31 -19.47
C THR A 64 -7.09 22.93 -20.46
N GLY A 65 -7.09 21.71 -21.02
CA GLY A 65 -8.10 21.20 -21.95
C GLY A 65 -9.20 20.36 -21.28
N PRO A 66 -10.26 19.98 -22.03
CA PRO A 66 -11.31 19.11 -21.51
C PRO A 66 -10.77 17.72 -21.13
N THR A 67 -11.50 17.01 -20.27
CA THR A 67 -11.17 15.63 -19.89
C THR A 67 -10.94 14.76 -21.13
N PRO A 68 -9.81 14.02 -21.21
CA PRO A 68 -9.52 13.18 -22.36
C PRO A 68 -10.60 12.10 -22.52
N LYS A 69 -11.07 11.88 -23.74
CA LYS A 69 -12.09 10.87 -24.04
C LYS A 69 -11.49 9.51 -24.41
N ASP A 70 -10.38 9.53 -25.15
CA ASP A 70 -9.74 8.32 -25.68
C ASP A 70 -8.21 8.37 -25.59
N GLY A 71 -7.58 7.22 -25.87
CA GLY A 71 -6.13 7.07 -25.95
C GLY A 71 -5.42 7.00 -24.60
N ASP A 72 -4.08 7.11 -24.66
CA ASP A 72 -3.20 7.02 -23.49
C ASP A 72 -3.58 8.02 -22.39
N ALA A 73 -3.88 9.27 -22.76
CA ALA A 73 -4.28 10.32 -21.82
C ALA A 73 -5.57 9.97 -21.04
N ALA A 74 -6.56 9.37 -21.70
CA ALA A 74 -7.80 8.94 -21.05
C ALA A 74 -7.53 7.78 -20.08
N GLN A 75 -6.70 6.81 -20.49
CA GLN A 75 -6.35 5.68 -19.65
C GLN A 75 -5.63 6.14 -18.38
N LYS A 76 -4.61 7.01 -18.50
CA LYS A 76 -3.90 7.42 -17.30
C LYS A 76 -4.71 8.41 -16.42
N TYR A 77 -5.68 9.14 -16.99
CA TYR A 77 -6.65 9.93 -16.22
C TYR A 77 -7.57 9.01 -15.40
N LYS A 78 -8.04 7.92 -16.01
CA LYS A 78 -8.79 6.87 -15.32
C LYS A 78 -7.96 6.25 -14.19
N ASN A 79 -6.67 5.98 -14.44
CA ASN A 79 -5.77 5.42 -13.43
C ASN A 79 -5.55 6.38 -12.26
N LEU A 80 -5.38 7.68 -12.54
CA LEU A 80 -5.31 8.73 -11.53
C LEU A 80 -6.56 8.72 -10.63
N LYS A 81 -7.75 8.78 -11.23
CA LYS A 81 -9.03 8.74 -10.49
C LYS A 81 -9.25 7.43 -9.71
N SER A 82 -8.59 6.36 -10.11
CA SER A 82 -8.70 5.05 -9.45
C SER A 82 -7.64 4.82 -8.37
N GLY A 83 -6.80 5.82 -8.04
CA GLY A 83 -5.74 5.68 -7.04
C GLY A 83 -4.55 4.80 -7.49
N LEU A 84 -4.37 4.62 -8.81
CA LEU A 84 -3.35 3.74 -9.40
C LEU A 84 -2.07 4.49 -9.81
N VAL A 85 -1.83 5.66 -9.23
CA VAL A 85 -0.67 6.53 -9.52
C VAL A 85 -0.15 7.10 -8.21
N GLY A 86 1.14 6.92 -7.92
CA GLY A 86 1.78 7.46 -6.73
C GLY A 86 2.52 8.78 -6.99
N SER A 87 3.02 8.98 -8.21
CA SER A 87 3.80 10.16 -8.55
C SER A 87 3.71 10.57 -10.02
N MET A 88 4.06 11.83 -10.27
CA MET A 88 4.00 12.47 -11.58
C MET A 88 5.32 13.19 -11.83
N LEU A 89 5.94 12.97 -12.99
CA LEU A 89 7.15 13.66 -13.42
C LEU A 89 6.79 14.75 -14.43
N ASN A 90 7.43 15.93 -14.34
CA ASN A 90 7.34 16.99 -15.36
C ASN A 90 5.94 17.60 -15.59
N VAL A 91 5.07 17.61 -14.57
CA VAL A 91 3.81 18.39 -14.59
C VAL A 91 4.10 19.85 -14.29
N ARG A 92 4.03 20.74 -15.28
CA ARG A 92 4.41 22.15 -15.11
C ARG A 92 3.22 23.07 -14.82
N GLY A 93 3.47 24.06 -13.98
CA GLY A 93 2.52 25.11 -13.63
C GLY A 93 1.71 24.81 -12.37
N VAL A 94 1.65 25.78 -11.46
CA VAL A 94 0.97 25.67 -10.15
C VAL A 94 -0.51 25.30 -10.31
N GLU A 95 -1.19 25.89 -11.28
CA GLU A 95 -2.60 25.59 -11.57
C GLU A 95 -2.81 24.11 -11.90
N GLN A 96 -1.90 23.52 -12.69
CA GLN A 96 -2.08 22.16 -13.19
C GLN A 96 -1.70 21.11 -12.15
N VAL A 97 -0.62 21.37 -11.42
CA VAL A 97 -0.28 20.60 -10.21
C VAL A 97 -1.45 20.59 -9.23
N ARG A 98 -2.06 21.77 -8.98
CA ARG A 98 -3.20 21.87 -8.06
C ARG A 98 -4.43 21.09 -8.54
N LYS A 99 -4.78 21.18 -9.83
CA LYS A 99 -5.92 20.41 -10.39
C LYS A 99 -5.71 18.92 -10.27
N ILE A 100 -4.53 18.42 -10.64
CA ILE A 100 -4.20 17.00 -10.57
C ILE A 100 -4.17 16.52 -9.11
N GLN A 101 -3.58 17.30 -8.21
CA GLN A 101 -3.56 16.97 -6.79
C GLN A 101 -4.96 16.96 -6.18
N LYS A 102 -5.83 17.88 -6.61
CA LYS A 102 -7.23 17.91 -6.17
C LYS A 102 -7.95 16.61 -6.52
N ILE A 103 -7.74 16.08 -7.73
CA ILE A 103 -8.30 14.78 -8.13
C ILE A 103 -7.79 13.66 -7.22
N ALA A 104 -6.48 13.59 -6.98
CA ALA A 104 -5.89 12.55 -6.13
C ALA A 104 -6.46 12.57 -4.70
N VAL A 105 -6.62 13.76 -4.13
CA VAL A 105 -7.07 13.92 -2.73
C VAL A 105 -8.59 13.81 -2.59
N GLU A 106 -9.38 14.34 -3.53
CA GLU A 106 -10.83 14.46 -3.36
C GLU A 106 -11.62 13.36 -4.09
N GLU A 107 -11.04 12.72 -5.12
CA GLU A 107 -11.78 11.78 -5.97
C GLU A 107 -11.32 10.32 -5.84
N THR A 108 -10.27 10.04 -5.05
CA THR A 108 -9.80 8.67 -4.78
C THR A 108 -10.25 8.17 -3.41
N ARG A 109 -10.33 6.85 -3.24
CA ARG A 109 -10.89 6.22 -2.03
C ARG A 109 -10.19 6.63 -0.73
N LEU A 110 -8.86 6.74 -0.77
CA LEU A 110 -8.02 7.04 0.40
C LEU A 110 -7.46 8.47 0.39
N GLY A 111 -7.69 9.24 -0.67
CA GLY A 111 -7.21 10.62 -0.78
C GLY A 111 -5.69 10.77 -0.69
N ILE A 112 -4.92 9.77 -1.11
CA ILE A 112 -3.46 9.77 -0.99
C ILE A 112 -2.88 10.83 -1.94
N PRO A 113 -2.10 11.81 -1.45
CA PRO A 113 -1.53 12.87 -2.28
C PRO A 113 -0.44 12.34 -3.21
N LEU A 114 -0.27 12.97 -4.38
CA LEU A 114 0.81 12.65 -5.31
C LEU A 114 2.10 13.37 -4.96
N ILE A 115 3.22 12.74 -5.32
CA ILE A 115 4.53 13.39 -5.43
C ILE A 115 4.70 13.95 -6.85
N PHE A 116 5.24 15.16 -6.97
CA PHE A 116 5.59 15.78 -8.25
C PHE A 116 7.11 15.95 -8.37
N GLY A 117 7.71 15.30 -9.36
CA GLY A 117 9.16 15.33 -9.62
C GLY A 117 9.54 16.23 -10.80
N PHE A 118 10.71 16.86 -10.71
CA PHE A 118 11.32 17.69 -11.76
C PHE A 118 12.83 17.46 -11.80
N ASP A 119 13.38 17.46 -13.02
CA ASP A 119 14.81 17.59 -13.25
C ASP A 119 15.16 19.09 -13.22
N VAL A 120 15.83 19.55 -12.15
CA VAL A 120 16.16 20.97 -11.90
C VAL A 120 17.61 21.31 -12.19
#